data_AF-A0A7C8KZ27-F1
#
_entry.id   AF-A0A7C8KZ27-F1
#
_cell.length_a   1.000
_cell.length_b   1.000
_cell.length_c   1.000
_cell.angle_alpha   90.00
_cell.angle_beta   90.00
_cell.angle_gamma   90.00
#
_symmetry.space_group_name_H-M   'P 1'
#
loop_
_entity.id
_entity.type
_entity.pdbx_description
1 polymer ?
#
loop_
_entity_poly.entity_id
_entity_poly.type
_entity_poly.pdbx_seq_one_letter_code
_entity_poly.pdbx_strand_id
1 'polypeptide(L)'
;MASANGTASNPGSDGVTSSPPEVEVEDYPEPTSEEKAALRHVAENLPLSAWLVAIVELCERFSYYGCQGLFQNFIQRPYNGREGPGALGLGQHGATGLGTFFQFWCY
;
A
#
# COMPACT_ATOMS: atom_id res chain seq x y z
N MET A 1 8.77 33.74 -81.25
CA MET A 1 8.50 32.38 -81.77
C MET A 1 8.74 31.39 -80.62
N ALA A 2 7.71 30.61 -80.27
CA ALA A 2 7.70 29.40 -79.41
C ALA A 2 8.09 29.56 -77.92
N SER A 3 7.63 28.75 -76.96
CA SER A 3 6.42 27.92 -76.70
C SER A 3 6.62 27.33 -75.28
N ALA A 4 5.52 26.90 -74.66
CA ALA A 4 5.31 26.47 -73.27
C ALA A 4 6.06 25.21 -72.74
N ASN A 5 6.05 25.09 -71.40
CA ASN A 5 5.96 23.90 -70.49
C ASN A 5 6.97 24.02 -69.33
N GLY A 6 6.67 23.79 -68.04
CA GLY A 6 5.55 23.11 -67.38
C GLY A 6 6.11 22.06 -66.39
N THR A 7 5.65 22.10 -65.13
CA THR A 7 5.79 21.05 -64.06
C THR A 7 7.19 20.93 -63.41
N ALA A 8 7.39 20.61 -62.12
CA ALA A 8 6.52 19.99 -61.14
C ALA A 8 6.88 20.47 -59.70
N SER A 9 5.85 20.56 -58.88
CA SER A 9 5.87 20.55 -57.42
C SER A 9 6.57 19.31 -56.86
N ASN A 10 7.32 19.48 -55.77
CA ASN A 10 7.48 18.41 -54.78
C ASN A 10 7.11 18.95 -53.39
N PRO A 11 6.04 18.45 -52.77
CA PRO A 11 5.59 18.87 -51.45
C PRO A 11 6.23 18.01 -50.34
N GLY A 12 6.33 18.59 -49.15
CA GLY A 12 6.20 17.86 -47.89
C GLY A 12 7.47 17.24 -47.32
N SER A 13 8.03 17.89 -46.29
CA SER A 13 8.63 17.17 -45.16
C SER A 13 8.71 18.03 -43.90
N ASP A 14 7.68 18.81 -43.58
CA ASP A 14 7.55 19.40 -42.24
C ASP A 14 6.40 18.67 -41.56
N GLY A 15 6.69 17.44 -41.14
CA GLY A 15 5.87 16.68 -40.22
C GLY A 15 5.86 17.40 -38.87
N VAL A 16 5.03 18.44 -38.77
CA VAL A 16 4.53 18.92 -37.49
C VAL A 16 3.59 17.82 -37.00
N THR A 17 4.15 16.87 -36.26
CA THR A 17 3.39 16.04 -35.34
C THR A 17 2.90 17.00 -34.25
N SER A 18 1.81 17.71 -34.52
CA SER A 18 1.01 18.34 -33.48
C SER A 18 0.33 17.20 -32.74
N SER A 19 1.02 16.62 -31.76
CA SER A 19 0.34 15.92 -30.68
C SER A 19 -0.74 16.88 -30.18
N PRO A 20 -2.01 16.45 -30.11
CA PRO A 20 -3.03 17.26 -29.46
C PRO A 20 -2.51 17.66 -28.08
N PRO A 21 -2.83 18.87 -27.57
CA PRO A 21 -2.54 19.16 -26.17
C PRO A 21 -3.19 18.05 -25.35
N GLU A 22 -2.35 17.23 -24.72
CA GLU A 22 -2.78 16.28 -23.72
C GLU A 22 -3.25 17.16 -22.57
N VAL A 23 -4.54 17.46 -22.57
CA VAL A 23 -5.20 18.05 -21.42
C VAL A 23 -5.24 16.92 -20.41
N GLU A 24 -4.14 16.76 -19.67
CA GLU A 24 -4.21 16.17 -18.34
C GLU A 24 -5.20 17.06 -17.59
N VAL A 25 -6.45 16.60 -17.51
CA VAL A 25 -7.43 17.19 -16.61
C VAL A 25 -6.94 16.81 -15.23
N GLU A 26 -6.01 17.60 -14.72
CA GLU A 26 -5.63 17.61 -13.32
C GLU A 26 -6.89 18.07 -12.58
N ASP A 27 -7.71 17.08 -12.20
CA ASP A 27 -9.05 17.26 -11.63
C ASP A 27 -9.02 18.06 -10.30
N TYR A 28 -7.82 18.41 -9.82
CA TYR A 28 -7.58 19.27 -8.68
C TYR A 28 -6.23 20.01 -8.80
N PRO A 29 -6.19 21.26 -9.29
CA PRO A 29 -4.94 22.04 -9.29
C PRO A 29 -4.45 22.24 -7.86
N GLU A 30 -3.13 22.17 -7.65
CA GLU A 30 -2.56 22.41 -6.32
C GLU A 30 -2.97 23.79 -5.77
N PRO A 31 -3.44 23.88 -4.51
CA PRO A 31 -3.94 25.14 -3.98
C PRO A 31 -2.82 26.18 -3.77
N THR A 32 -3.12 27.42 -4.13
CA THR A 32 -2.19 28.56 -4.00
C THR A 32 -1.91 28.89 -2.52
N SER A 33 -0.85 29.66 -2.23
CA SER A 33 -0.48 30.03 -0.86
C SER A 33 -1.55 30.86 -0.14
N GLU A 34 -2.26 31.70 -0.88
CA GLU A 34 -3.39 32.51 -0.35
C GLU A 34 -4.60 31.61 -0.03
N GLU A 35 -4.88 30.64 -0.90
CA GLU A 35 -5.94 29.65 -0.71
C GLU A 35 -5.68 28.73 0.48
N LYS A 36 -4.45 28.21 0.65
CA LYS A 36 -4.05 27.41 1.81
C LYS A 36 -4.20 28.19 3.13
N ALA A 37 -4.06 29.52 3.11
CA ALA A 37 -4.18 30.37 4.29
C ALA A 37 -5.63 30.80 4.58
N ALA A 38 -6.45 30.98 3.54
CA ALA A 38 -7.80 31.54 3.66
C ALA A 38 -8.92 30.48 3.66
N LEU A 39 -8.73 29.34 3.00
CA LEU A 39 -9.75 28.28 2.90
C LEU A 39 -9.74 27.35 4.11
N ARG A 40 -10.93 26.84 4.45
CA ARG A 40 -11.09 25.85 5.52
C ARG A 40 -10.60 24.49 5.04
N HIS A 41 -9.68 23.89 5.77
CA HIS A 41 -9.29 22.49 5.59
C HIS A 41 -10.48 21.58 5.94
N VAL A 42 -11.02 20.87 4.97
CA VAL A 42 -12.09 19.87 5.15
C VAL A 42 -11.50 18.52 4.79
N ALA A 43 -11.40 17.63 5.78
CA ALA A 43 -11.05 16.25 5.52
C ALA A 43 -12.19 15.57 4.76
N GLU A 44 -11.85 14.90 3.67
CA GLU A 44 -12.78 14.03 2.97
C GLU A 44 -13.09 12.78 3.80
N ASN A 45 -14.27 12.21 3.58
CA ASN A 45 -14.66 10.96 4.23
C ASN A 45 -14.04 9.79 3.46
N LEU A 46 -13.14 9.06 4.11
CA LEU A 46 -12.59 7.84 3.55
C LEU A 46 -13.72 6.79 3.38
N PRO A 47 -13.71 6.02 2.28
CA PRO A 47 -14.69 4.94 2.09
C PRO A 47 -14.53 3.88 3.19
N LEU A 48 -15.63 3.20 3.52
CA LEU A 48 -15.63 2.15 4.58
C LEU A 48 -14.58 1.05 4.31
N SER A 49 -14.31 0.75 3.04
CA SER A 49 -13.26 -0.19 2.64
C SER A 49 -11.87 0.22 3.13
N ALA A 50 -11.52 1.51 3.10
CA ALA A 50 -10.22 2.00 3.58
C ALA A 50 -10.07 1.80 5.09
N TRP A 51 -11.15 2.02 5.86
CA TRP A 51 -11.18 1.72 7.29
C TRP A 51 -11.02 0.24 7.60
N LEU A 52 -11.66 -0.63 6.80
CA LEU A 52 -11.51 -2.09 6.96
C LEU A 52 -10.08 -2.54 6.68
N VAL A 53 -9.45 -2.03 5.62
CA VAL A 53 -8.03 -2.31 5.34
C VAL A 53 -7.17 -1.88 6.51
N ALA A 54 -7.35 -0.66 7.03
CA ALA A 54 -6.59 -0.18 8.18
C ALA A 54 -6.77 -1.05 9.44
N ILE A 55 -7.98 -1.54 9.72
CA ILE A 55 -8.25 -2.45 10.84
C ILE A 55 -7.62 -3.81 10.60
N VAL A 56 -7.75 -4.38 9.41
CA VAL A 56 -7.17 -5.68 9.06
C VAL A 56 -5.65 -5.64 9.19
N GLU A 57 -5.01 -4.59 8.68
CA GLU A 57 -3.57 -4.36 8.81
C GLU A 57 -3.14 -4.21 10.29
N LEU A 58 -3.92 -3.45 11.09
CA LEU A 58 -3.65 -3.34 12.53
C LEU A 58 -3.79 -4.69 13.23
N CYS A 59 -4.83 -5.47 12.90
CA CYS A 59 -5.06 -6.81 13.44
C CYS A 59 -3.95 -7.78 13.03
N GLU A 60 -3.48 -7.74 11.79
CA GLU A 60 -2.33 -8.51 11.32
C GLU A 60 -1.11 -8.22 12.19
N ARG A 61 -0.75 -6.94 12.33
CA ARG A 61 0.42 -6.51 13.08
C ARG A 61 0.29 -6.83 14.56
N PHE A 62 -0.91 -6.64 15.11
CA PHE A 62 -1.22 -6.92 16.50
C PHE A 62 -1.14 -8.41 16.80
N SER A 63 -1.73 -9.27 15.97
CA SER A 63 -1.67 -10.71 16.16
C SER A 63 -0.25 -11.24 15.97
N TYR A 64 0.48 -10.74 14.97
CA TYR A 64 1.85 -11.18 14.69
C TYR A 64 2.78 -10.96 15.90
N TYR A 65 2.82 -9.76 16.46
CA TYR A 65 3.68 -9.46 17.61
C TYR A 65 3.05 -9.80 18.97
N GLY A 66 1.74 -9.61 19.12
CA GLY A 66 1.02 -9.79 20.38
C GLY A 66 0.87 -11.25 20.78
N CYS A 67 0.68 -12.16 19.81
CA CYS A 67 0.58 -13.57 20.12
C CYS A 67 1.93 -14.23 20.38
N GLN A 68 3.03 -13.72 19.82
CA GLN A 68 4.36 -14.37 19.90
C GLN A 68 4.82 -14.63 21.35
N GLY A 69 4.70 -13.64 22.24
CA GLY A 69 5.04 -13.80 23.65
C GLY A 69 4.04 -14.64 24.45
N LEU A 70 2.75 -14.58 24.10
CA LEU A 70 1.71 -15.39 24.74
C LEU A 70 1.92 -16.88 24.41
N PHE A 71 2.21 -17.18 23.16
CA PHE A 71 2.38 -18.54 22.65
C PHE A 71 3.53 -19.26 23.35
N GLN A 72 4.68 -18.58 23.48
CA GLN A 72 5.84 -19.14 24.17
C GLN A 72 5.52 -19.50 25.62
N ASN A 73 4.88 -18.58 26.36
CA ASN A 73 4.54 -18.80 27.77
C ASN A 73 3.45 -19.86 27.94
N PHE A 74 2.43 -19.84 27.08
CA PHE A 74 1.31 -20.78 27.10
C PHE A 74 1.76 -22.23 26.87
N ILE A 75 2.69 -22.42 25.94
CA ILE A 75 3.23 -23.75 25.61
C ILE A 75 4.21 -24.23 26.68
N GLN A 76 5.12 -23.36 27.10
CA GLN A 76 6.22 -23.71 28.00
C GLN A 76 5.73 -24.07 29.41
N ARG A 77 4.82 -23.26 29.96
CA ARG A 77 4.47 -23.31 31.39
C ARG A 77 3.25 -24.20 31.63
N PRO A 78 3.23 -24.99 32.71
CA PRO A 78 2.08 -25.79 33.09
C PRO A 78 0.96 -24.94 33.72
N TYR A 79 -0.28 -25.42 33.63
CA TYR A 79 -1.46 -24.76 34.21
C TYR A 79 -1.44 -24.66 35.76
N ASN A 80 -0.50 -25.33 36.43
CA ASN A 80 -0.40 -25.35 37.90
C ASN A 80 -0.05 -23.98 38.53
N GLY A 81 0.20 -22.95 37.71
CA GLY A 81 0.41 -21.57 38.15
C GLY A 81 1.76 -21.32 38.84
N ARG A 82 2.60 -22.34 39.03
CA ARG A 82 3.86 -22.21 39.78
C ARG A 82 4.91 -21.39 39.04
N GLU A 83 4.82 -21.34 37.70
CA GLU A 83 5.74 -20.63 36.82
C GLU A 83 5.08 -19.43 36.12
N GLY A 84 3.88 -19.03 36.57
CA GLY A 84 3.05 -17.99 35.96
C GLY A 84 2.01 -18.52 34.95
N PRO A 85 1.33 -17.63 34.22
CA PRO A 85 0.24 -18.01 33.31
C PRO A 85 0.75 -18.90 32.16
N GLY A 86 0.15 -20.08 32.02
CA GLY A 86 0.41 -21.05 30.95
C GLY A 86 -0.57 -22.20 31.03
N ALA A 87 -0.47 -23.17 30.11
CA ALA A 87 -1.41 -24.29 30.08
C ALA A 87 -0.79 -25.62 29.71
N LEU A 88 0.05 -25.67 28.67
CA LEU A 88 0.44 -26.95 28.06
C LEU A 88 1.59 -27.65 28.78
N GLY A 89 2.46 -26.93 29.47
CA GLY A 89 3.57 -27.53 30.22
C GLY A 89 4.55 -28.36 29.39
N LEU A 90 4.66 -28.09 28.09
CA LEU A 90 5.53 -28.80 27.14
C LEU A 90 7.01 -28.41 27.30
N GLY A 91 7.32 -27.52 28.24
CA GLY A 91 8.67 -27.03 28.50
C GLY A 91 9.25 -26.21 27.35
N GLN A 92 10.54 -25.89 27.47
CA GLN A 92 11.23 -25.07 26.46
C GLN A 92 11.27 -25.73 25.08
N HIS A 93 11.51 -27.05 25.03
CA HIS A 93 11.66 -27.77 23.78
C HIS A 93 10.36 -27.78 22.95
N GLY A 94 9.20 -28.00 23.59
CA GLY A 94 7.92 -27.94 22.89
C GLY A 94 7.52 -26.53 22.49
N ALA A 95 7.81 -25.52 23.33
CA ALA A 95 7.56 -24.11 23.01
C ALA A 95 8.36 -23.66 21.79
N THR A 96 9.65 -23.98 21.74
CA THR A 96 10.50 -23.67 20.59
C THR A 96 10.06 -24.44 19.35
N GLY A 97 9.78 -25.74 19.45
CA GLY A 97 9.36 -26.55 18.30
C GLY A 97 8.06 -26.09 17.66
N LEU A 98 7.04 -25.80 18.47
CA LEU A 98 5.78 -25.23 17.98
C LEU A 98 5.96 -23.81 17.47
N GLY A 99 6.77 -22.98 18.13
CA GLY A 99 7.11 -21.64 17.66
C GLY A 99 7.76 -21.67 16.27
N THR A 100 8.72 -22.56 16.05
CA THR A 100 9.36 -22.73 14.73
C THR A 100 8.38 -23.27 13.68
N PHE A 101 7.48 -24.19 14.05
CA PHE A 101 6.43 -24.66 13.14
C PHE A 101 5.50 -23.52 12.70
N PHE A 102 5.02 -22.70 13.63
CA PHE A 102 4.17 -21.55 13.31
C PHE A 102 4.91 -20.52 12.47
N GLN A 103 6.20 -20.31 12.74
CA GLN A 103 7.02 -19.43 11.92
C GLN A 103 7.17 -19.96 10.50
N PHE A 104 7.39 -21.27 10.30
CA PHE A 104 7.37 -21.88 8.97
C PHE A 104 6.02 -21.74 8.26
N TRP A 105 4.91 -21.81 8.98
CA TRP A 105 3.58 -21.70 8.39
C TRP A 105 3.21 -20.28 7.97
N CYS A 106 3.65 -19.28 8.71
CA CYS A 106 3.31 -17.88 8.47
C CYS A 106 4.21 -17.17 7.46
N TYR A 107 5.33 -17.77 7.06
CA TYR A 107 6.28 -17.24 6.08
C TYR A 107 6.31 -18.08 4.81
#